data_AF-A0A3T0RNG7-F1
#
_entry.id   AF-A0A3T0RNG7-F1
#
_cell.length_a   1.000
_cell.length_b   1.000
_cell.length_c   1.000
_cell.angle_alpha   90.00
_cell.angle_beta   90.00
_cell.angle_gamma   90.00
#
_symmetry.space_group_name_H-M   'P 1'
#
loop_
_entity.id
_entity.type
_entity.pdbx_description
1 polymer ?
#
loop_
_entity_poly.entity_id
_entity_poly.type
_entity_poly.pdbx_seq_one_letter_code
_entity_poly.pdbx_strand_id
1 'polypeptide(L)'
;MKKIILLSMLSLMVGCNYSRQTDPNSNSSESGLSEPSNPANPSNPTTPQNPAEATVRFKDVKDTVFDVSCSSCHQSRGLSLNFTTYTNVKKYLTKINSDVFSNQSMPPSGGLSTLQKQALKVWLTNGAPE
;
A
#
# COMPACT_ATOMS: atom_id res chain seq x y z
N MET A 1 9.28 50.42 1.13
CA MET A 1 9.35 51.32 2.31
C MET A 1 8.42 50.78 3.38
N LYS A 2 8.93 50.60 4.63
CA LYS A 2 8.24 50.71 5.97
C LYS A 2 6.84 50.02 6.14
N LYS A 3 6.48 49.21 7.16
CA LYS A 3 7.05 48.62 8.40
C LYS A 3 6.13 47.41 8.75
N ILE A 4 6.66 46.26 9.15
CA ILE A 4 6.63 45.67 10.52
C ILE A 4 5.25 45.63 11.18
N ILE A 5 4.70 44.44 11.48
CA ILE A 5 4.25 44.02 12.82
C ILE A 5 4.45 42.51 12.99
N LEU A 6 5.34 42.16 13.91
CA LEU A 6 5.45 40.86 14.57
C LEU A 6 4.22 40.62 15.45
N LEU A 7 3.59 39.46 15.38
CA LEU A 7 2.89 38.92 16.56
C LEU A 7 3.16 37.42 16.68
N SER A 8 4.08 37.12 17.59
CA SER A 8 4.27 35.82 18.20
C SER A 8 3.04 35.48 19.03
N MET A 9 2.43 34.31 18.81
CA MET A 9 1.54 33.67 19.77
C MET A 9 1.84 32.18 19.82
N LEU A 10 2.86 31.89 20.62
CA LEU A 10 3.20 30.63 21.23
C LEU A 10 1.96 30.08 21.98
N SER A 11 1.23 29.14 21.36
CA SER A 11 0.18 28.38 22.04
C SER A 11 0.76 27.10 22.63
N LEU A 12 0.55 26.99 23.94
CA LEU A 12 1.04 25.96 24.84
C LEU A 12 0.43 24.59 24.54
N MET A 13 1.27 23.58 24.78
CA MET A 13 1.00 22.15 24.78
C MET A 13 -0.23 21.78 25.62
N VAL A 14 -1.21 21.12 25.01
CA VAL A 14 -2.17 20.26 25.72
C VAL A 14 -1.79 18.82 25.40
N GLY A 15 -1.07 18.20 26.33
CA GLY A 15 -0.76 16.78 26.28
C GLY A 15 -1.97 15.95 26.72
N CYS A 16 -2.41 15.02 25.87
CA CYS A 16 -3.22 13.90 26.32
C CYS A 16 -2.28 12.77 26.74
N ASN A 17 -1.92 12.75 28.02
CA ASN A 17 -1.31 11.61 28.68
C ASN A 17 -2.43 10.64 29.09
N TYR A 18 -2.71 9.62 28.30
CA TYR A 18 -3.62 8.53 28.71
C TYR A 18 -2.81 7.24 28.86
N SER A 19 -2.47 6.92 30.10
CA SER A 19 -1.92 5.63 30.49
C SER A 19 -2.82 4.93 31.49
N ARG A 20 -3.15 3.68 31.12
CA ARG A 20 -3.51 2.51 31.94
C ARG A 20 -4.83 2.49 32.71
N GLN A 21 -5.66 1.50 32.35
CA GLN A 21 -6.16 0.56 33.34
C GLN A 21 -6.30 -0.84 32.75
N THR A 22 -5.63 -1.79 33.39
CA THR A 22 -5.79 -3.23 33.26
C THR A 22 -6.94 -3.65 34.16
N ASP A 23 -8.01 -4.22 33.61
CA ASP A 23 -8.99 -4.95 34.41
C ASP A 23 -8.68 -6.46 34.40
N PRO A 24 -8.66 -7.11 35.57
CA PRO A 24 -8.48 -8.55 35.70
C PRO A 24 -9.84 -9.29 35.68
N ASN A 25 -9.75 -10.58 35.34
CA ASN A 25 -10.66 -11.66 35.77
C ASN A 25 -11.99 -11.78 35.01
N SER A 26 -12.09 -12.68 34.02
CA SER A 26 -12.45 -14.12 34.12
C SER A 26 -13.95 -14.37 34.32
N ASN A 27 -14.60 -15.04 33.37
CA ASN A 27 -14.82 -16.50 33.35
C ASN A 27 -15.81 -16.80 32.19
N SER A 28 -15.41 -17.42 31.08
CA SER A 28 -15.28 -18.88 30.82
C SER A 28 -16.61 -19.62 30.66
N SER A 29 -16.76 -20.33 29.54
CA SER A 29 -17.24 -21.73 29.36
C SER A 29 -17.65 -21.88 27.87
N GLU A 30 -16.74 -22.25 26.96
CA GLU A 30 -16.24 -23.59 26.61
C GLU A 30 -17.10 -24.40 25.63
N SER A 31 -16.38 -25.04 24.69
CA SER A 31 -16.71 -26.23 23.88
C SER A 31 -17.61 -26.01 22.65
N GLY A 32 -17.27 -26.43 21.42
CA GLY A 32 -16.16 -27.25 20.96
C GLY A 32 -16.16 -27.41 19.43
N LEU A 33 -15.07 -28.02 18.96
CA LEU A 33 -14.67 -28.51 17.63
C LEU A 33 -15.74 -28.60 16.51
N SER A 34 -15.43 -28.03 15.34
CA SER A 34 -15.11 -28.83 14.13
C SER A 34 -14.39 -27.98 13.08
N GLU A 35 -13.21 -28.46 12.68
CA GLU A 35 -12.37 -27.97 11.58
C GLU A 35 -12.94 -28.45 10.23
N PRO A 36 -13.14 -27.57 9.24
CA PRO A 36 -13.26 -27.98 7.85
C PRO A 36 -11.86 -27.96 7.22
N SER A 37 -11.31 -29.15 7.02
CA SER A 37 -10.15 -29.42 6.18
C SER A 37 -10.57 -29.38 4.71
N ASN A 38 -9.98 -28.49 3.89
CA ASN A 38 -9.69 -28.74 2.46
C ASN A 38 -8.92 -27.56 1.80
N PRO A 39 -8.30 -27.75 0.63
CA PRO A 39 -7.04 -28.45 0.34
C PRO A 39 -5.90 -27.46 -0.01
N ALA A 40 -4.68 -27.98 0.02
CA ALA A 40 -3.40 -27.34 -0.33
C ALA A 40 -3.49 -26.21 -1.37
N ASN A 41 -3.20 -24.98 -0.93
CA ASN A 41 -2.74 -23.92 -1.82
C ASN A 41 -1.37 -24.34 -2.36
N PRO A 42 -1.16 -24.45 -3.70
CA PRO A 42 0.13 -24.83 -4.24
C PRO A 42 1.20 -23.85 -3.75
N SER A 43 2.14 -24.39 -2.99
CA SER A 43 3.36 -23.71 -2.58
C SER A 43 4.08 -23.21 -3.84
N ASN A 44 4.09 -21.89 -4.04
CA ASN A 44 5.03 -21.30 -4.96
C ASN A 44 6.45 -21.57 -4.38
N PRO A 45 7.43 -22.02 -5.19
CA PRO A 45 8.68 -22.58 -4.67
C PRO A 45 9.44 -21.59 -3.79
N THR A 46 9.85 -22.02 -2.60
CA THR A 46 10.94 -21.37 -1.86
C THR A 46 12.25 -21.70 -2.57
N THR A 47 12.54 -20.99 -3.65
CA THR A 47 13.88 -21.00 -4.24
C THR A 47 14.83 -20.23 -3.31
N PRO A 48 16.00 -20.76 -2.95
CA PRO A 48 17.02 -20.03 -2.19
C PRO A 48 17.42 -18.76 -2.94
N GLN A 49 17.08 -17.59 -2.40
CA GLN A 49 17.44 -16.31 -2.99
C GLN A 49 18.89 -15.99 -2.60
N ASN A 50 19.78 -16.09 -3.59
CA ASN A 50 21.11 -15.49 -3.55
C ASN A 50 20.96 -13.99 -3.19
N PRO A 51 21.64 -13.45 -2.16
CA PRO A 51 21.51 -12.05 -1.72
C PRO A 51 21.94 -10.97 -2.74
N ALA A 52 22.32 -11.35 -3.96
CA ALA A 52 22.65 -10.42 -5.03
C ALA A 52 21.36 -9.92 -5.72
N GLU A 53 20.97 -8.69 -5.38
CA GLU A 53 19.82 -7.90 -5.86
C GLU A 53 18.43 -8.51 -5.65
N ALA A 54 17.78 -8.09 -4.56
CA ALA A 54 16.34 -8.24 -4.41
C ALA A 54 15.61 -7.38 -5.46
N THR A 55 15.21 -8.00 -6.56
CA THR A 55 14.36 -7.38 -7.58
C THR A 55 12.96 -7.17 -7.02
N VAL A 56 12.44 -5.93 -7.06
CA VAL A 56 11.04 -5.63 -6.74
C VAL A 56 10.12 -6.40 -7.70
N ARG A 57 9.18 -7.21 -7.18
CA ARG A 57 8.24 -8.04 -7.95
C ARG A 57 6.83 -7.43 -7.97
N PHE A 58 5.94 -7.98 -8.81
CA PHE A 58 4.54 -7.52 -8.87
C PHE A 58 3.85 -7.65 -7.52
N LYS A 59 4.11 -8.72 -6.76
CA LYS A 59 3.56 -8.88 -5.41
C LYS A 59 3.90 -7.69 -4.50
N ASP A 60 5.15 -7.25 -4.50
CA ASP A 60 5.61 -6.15 -3.63
C ASP A 60 4.91 -4.83 -4.00
N VAL A 61 4.81 -4.54 -5.30
CA VAL A 61 4.12 -3.33 -5.80
C VAL A 61 2.62 -3.42 -5.61
N LYS A 62 2.04 -4.61 -5.77
CA LYS A 62 0.62 -4.82 -5.55
C LYS A 62 0.23 -4.51 -4.12
N ASP A 63 0.97 -5.07 -3.17
CA ASP A 63 0.71 -4.91 -1.74
C ASP A 63 0.98 -3.45 -1.28
N THR A 64 1.99 -2.78 -1.85
CA THR A 64 2.41 -1.43 -1.42
C THR A 64 1.69 -0.29 -2.14
N VAL A 65 1.34 -0.48 -3.41
CA VAL A 65 0.87 0.59 -4.31
C VAL A 65 -0.51 0.29 -4.87
N PHE A 66 -0.70 -0.83 -5.57
CA PHE A 66 -1.96 -1.06 -6.27
C PHE A 66 -3.12 -1.21 -5.31
N ASP A 67 -2.99 -2.05 -4.28
CA ASP A 67 -4.08 -2.28 -3.33
C ASP A 67 -4.34 -1.10 -2.40
N VAL A 68 -3.30 -0.32 -2.10
CA VAL A 68 -3.39 0.81 -1.17
C VAL A 68 -3.93 2.07 -1.85
N SER A 69 -3.40 2.43 -3.02
CA SER A 69 -3.63 3.77 -3.60
C SER A 69 -4.39 3.75 -4.92
N CYS A 70 -4.38 2.62 -5.64
CA CYS A 70 -5.02 2.55 -6.96
C CYS A 70 -6.36 1.82 -6.92
N SER A 71 -6.45 0.78 -6.09
CA SER A 71 -7.62 -0.09 -6.05
C SER A 71 -8.86 0.71 -5.70
N SER A 72 -8.85 1.68 -4.78
CA SER A 72 -10.05 2.48 -4.41
C SER A 72 -10.93 2.93 -5.60
N CYS A 73 -10.33 3.36 -6.71
CA CYS A 73 -11.04 3.70 -7.96
C CYS A 73 -11.03 2.55 -9.00
N HIS A 74 -10.00 1.70 -9.02
CA HIS A 74 -9.77 0.67 -10.04
C HIS A 74 -10.26 -0.75 -9.65
N GLN A 75 -11.40 -0.86 -8.94
CA GLN A 75 -11.96 -2.13 -8.42
C GLN A 75 -12.91 -2.88 -9.37
N SER A 76 -12.85 -2.65 -10.69
CA SER A 76 -13.83 -3.21 -11.62
C SER A 76 -15.26 -2.64 -11.49
N ARG A 77 -15.41 -1.39 -11.03
CA ARG A 77 -16.71 -0.67 -10.93
C ARG A 77 -17.09 0.11 -12.19
N GLY A 78 -16.89 -0.48 -13.37
CA GLY A 78 -17.20 0.16 -14.67
C GLY A 78 -16.07 1.01 -15.26
N LEU A 79 -14.95 1.18 -14.54
CA LEU A 79 -13.69 1.59 -15.15
C LEU A 79 -13.01 0.35 -15.74
N SER A 80 -12.66 0.41 -17.02
CA SER A 80 -12.02 -0.67 -17.79
C SER A 80 -10.61 -1.06 -17.30
N LEU A 81 -10.11 -0.38 -16.26
CA LEU A 81 -8.81 -0.59 -15.64
C LEU A 81 -8.98 -1.19 -14.24
N ASN A 82 -8.51 -2.43 -14.08
CA ASN A 82 -8.44 -3.17 -12.81
C ASN A 82 -7.02 -3.68 -12.58
N PHE A 83 -6.49 -3.50 -11.37
CA PHE A 83 -5.12 -3.86 -10.99
C PHE A 83 -5.00 -5.10 -10.08
N THR A 84 -6.01 -5.98 -10.06
CA THR A 84 -6.01 -7.20 -9.24
C THR A 84 -5.04 -8.27 -9.71
N THR A 85 -4.72 -8.33 -11.00
CA THR A 85 -3.86 -9.37 -11.59
C THR A 85 -2.72 -8.78 -12.40
N TYR A 86 -1.57 -9.45 -12.42
CA TYR A 86 -0.41 -9.05 -13.21
C TYR A 86 -0.76 -8.91 -14.69
N THR A 87 -1.45 -9.91 -15.26
CA THR A 87 -1.90 -9.92 -16.65
C THR A 87 -2.70 -8.68 -17.03
N ASN A 88 -3.54 -8.16 -16.12
CA ASN A 88 -4.30 -6.94 -16.39
C ASN A 88 -3.41 -5.70 -16.26
N VAL A 89 -2.60 -5.59 -15.22
CA VAL A 89 -1.69 -4.45 -15.02
C VAL A 89 -0.69 -4.32 -16.17
N LYS A 90 -0.14 -5.45 -16.66
CA LYS A 90 0.86 -5.49 -17.74
C LYS A 90 0.36 -4.83 -19.03
N LYS A 91 -0.94 -4.88 -19.31
CA LYS A 91 -1.57 -4.23 -20.48
C LYS A 91 -1.50 -2.70 -20.42
N TYR A 92 -1.26 -2.13 -19.24
CA TYR A 92 -1.39 -0.70 -18.99
C TYR A 92 -0.12 -0.04 -18.43
N LEU A 93 1.05 -0.71 -18.45
CA LEU A 93 2.29 -0.18 -17.87
C LEU A 93 2.65 1.22 -18.38
N THR A 94 2.55 1.44 -19.69
CA THR A 94 2.81 2.75 -20.31
C THR A 94 1.87 3.83 -19.77
N LYS A 95 0.57 3.50 -19.65
CA LYS A 95 -0.45 4.42 -19.14
C LYS A 95 -0.27 4.71 -17.65
N ILE A 96 0.09 3.70 -16.87
CA ILE A 96 0.42 3.85 -15.44
C ILE A 96 1.62 4.79 -15.30
N ASN A 97 2.68 4.58 -16.10
CA ASN A 97 3.86 5.44 -16.04
C ASN A 97 3.52 6.89 -16.42
N SER A 98 2.77 7.10 -17.52
CA SER A 98 2.40 8.45 -17.94
C SER A 98 1.53 9.14 -16.90
N ASP A 99 0.49 8.48 -16.38
CA ASP A 99 -0.48 9.12 -15.49
C ASP A 99 0.09 9.39 -14.10
N VAL A 100 1.01 8.56 -13.61
CA VAL A 100 1.63 8.74 -12.29
C VAL A 100 2.84 9.68 -12.33
N PHE A 101 3.73 9.54 -13.32
CA PHE A 101 5.02 10.24 -13.29
C PHE A 101 5.11 11.43 -14.25
N SER A 102 4.44 11.38 -15.41
CA SER A 102 4.51 12.46 -16.40
C SER A 102 3.38 13.47 -16.21
N ASN A 103 2.14 13.01 -16.27
CA ASN A 103 0.93 13.82 -16.19
C ASN A 103 0.54 14.11 -14.74
N GLN A 104 0.95 13.24 -13.81
CA GLN A 104 0.63 13.32 -12.38
C GLN A 104 -0.88 13.44 -12.12
N SER A 105 -1.70 12.84 -12.99
CA SER A 105 -3.16 12.85 -12.95
C SER A 105 -3.74 11.73 -12.08
N MET A 106 -2.91 10.76 -11.65
CA MET A 106 -3.33 9.63 -10.83
C MET A 106 -2.40 9.42 -9.61
N PRO A 107 -2.97 9.13 -8.42
CA PRO A 107 -4.39 9.21 -8.08
C PRO A 107 -4.88 10.68 -7.94
N PRO A 108 -6.15 10.98 -8.26
CA PRO A 108 -6.67 12.35 -8.30
C PRO A 108 -6.75 13.05 -6.94
N SER A 109 -6.78 12.30 -5.85
CA SER A 109 -7.09 12.78 -4.49
C SER A 109 -5.88 12.86 -3.54
N GLY A 110 -4.65 12.93 -4.06
CA GLY A 110 -3.48 13.15 -3.19
C GLY A 110 -2.16 12.57 -3.68
N GLY A 111 -2.12 11.98 -4.88
CA GLY A 111 -0.90 11.38 -5.43
C GLY A 111 -0.41 10.16 -4.63
N LEU A 112 0.75 9.65 -5.02
CA LEU A 112 1.46 8.59 -4.30
C LEU A 112 2.48 9.17 -3.33
N SER A 113 2.68 8.51 -2.19
CA SER A 113 3.81 8.81 -1.30
C SER A 113 5.15 8.60 -2.00
N THR A 114 6.23 9.17 -1.47
CA THR A 114 7.58 9.01 -2.02
C THR A 114 7.99 7.54 -2.13
N LEU A 115 7.71 6.73 -1.10
CA LEU A 115 8.03 5.30 -1.11
C LEU A 115 7.23 4.54 -2.17
N GLN A 116 5.94 4.84 -2.31
CA GLN A 116 5.11 4.22 -3.34
C GLN A 116 5.55 4.60 -4.76
N LYS A 117 5.91 5.87 -4.98
CA LYS A 117 6.49 6.33 -6.26
C LYS A 117 7.78 5.59 -6.57
N GLN A 118 8.67 5.44 -5.57
CA GLN A 118 9.94 4.74 -5.75
C GLN A 118 9.73 3.26 -6.07
N ALA A 119 8.89 2.55 -5.30
CA ALA A 119 8.61 1.14 -5.52
C ALA A 119 8.03 0.89 -6.92
N LEU A 120 7.04 1.70 -7.33
CA LEU A 120 6.44 1.61 -8.65
C LEU A 120 7.46 1.94 -9.75
N LYS A 121 8.30 2.97 -9.56
CA LYS A 121 9.29 3.39 -10.56
C LYS A 121 10.35 2.31 -10.78
N VAL A 122 10.91 1.76 -9.70
CA VAL A 122 11.92 0.69 -9.76
C VAL A 122 11.35 -0.53 -10.48
N TRP A 123 10.14 -0.96 -10.10
CA TRP A 123 9.49 -2.10 -10.74
C TRP A 123 9.27 -1.88 -12.24
N LEU A 124 8.78 -0.70 -12.64
CA LEU A 124 8.60 -0.34 -14.06
C LEU A 124 9.93 -0.32 -14.82
N THR A 125 10.98 0.27 -14.24
CA THR A 125 12.32 0.34 -14.86
C THR A 125 12.95 -1.06 -15.01
N ASN A 126 12.65 -1.99 -14.10
CA ASN A 126 13.12 -3.38 -14.17
C ASN A 126 12.28 -4.26 -15.12
N GLY A 127 11.42 -3.67 -15.95
CA GLY A 127 10.61 -4.39 -16.92
C GLY A 127 9.32 -5.00 -16.35
N ALA A 128 8.88 -4.53 -15.18
CA ALA A 128 7.68 -4.99 -14.49
C ALA A 128 7.64 -6.52 -14.34
N PRO A 129 8.61 -7.13 -13.63
CA PRO A 129 8.62 -8.57 -13.40
C PRO A 129 7.41 -8.98 -12.53
N GLU A 130 6.82 -10.13 -12.85
CA GLU A 130 5.72 -10.73 -12.06
C GLU A 130 6.19 -11.19 -10.69
#